data_AF-A0A382SQJ8-F1
#
_entry.id   AF-A0A382SQJ8-F1
#
_cell.length_a   1.000
_cell.length_b   1.000
_cell.length_c   1.000
_cell.angle_alpha   90.00
_cell.angle_beta   90.00
_cell.angle_gamma   90.00
#
_symmetry.space_group_name_H-M   'P 1'
#
loop_
_entity.id
_entity.type
_entity.pdbx_description
1 polymer ?
#
loop_
_entity_poly.entity_id
_entity_poly.type
_entity_poly.pdbx_seq_one_letter_code
_entity_poly.pdbx_strand_id
1 'polypeptide(L)'
;MKTDRSTFIPNTSLSTPVLFLIFNRPDTTKQVFSAIQKARPPRLYVAGDGPRPEQSNEDEICEIARSIATNVDWDCEVKTLFRDQNLGCQLAVSQAISWFFENEPEGIILEDDCLPSQSFFLFCQELLELFRNDENVGAICGFYSNELDYKPSASYFFSRYLRVWGWAGWRRTFEGYDSQIKNQLEKNNTWKSNI
;
A
#
# COMPACT_ATOMS: atom_id res chain seq x y z
N MET A 1 -3.17 6.05 -29.74
CA MET A 1 -1.72 6.34 -29.64
C MET A 1 -1.04 5.09 -29.15
N LYS A 2 -0.12 4.50 -29.93
CA LYS A 2 0.79 3.47 -29.41
C LYS A 2 1.71 4.21 -28.44
N THR A 3 1.46 4.11 -27.14
CA THR A 3 2.49 4.44 -26.17
C THR A 3 3.61 3.45 -26.43
N ASP A 4 4.71 3.95 -26.99
CA ASP A 4 5.94 3.19 -27.05
C ASP A 4 6.29 2.87 -25.59
N ARG A 5 6.01 1.63 -25.17
CA ARG A 5 6.30 1.12 -23.83
C ARG A 5 7.80 0.84 -23.77
N SER A 6 8.59 1.89 -23.95
CA SER A 6 10.01 1.85 -23.63
C SER A 6 10.15 1.36 -22.19
N THR A 7 11.10 0.45 -21.97
CA THR A 7 11.39 -0.07 -20.64
C THR A 7 11.81 1.11 -19.76
N PHE A 8 11.09 1.35 -18.66
CA PHE A 8 11.50 2.35 -17.68
C PHE A 8 12.81 1.88 -17.03
N ILE A 9 13.88 2.65 -17.26
CA ILE A 9 15.18 2.43 -16.65
C ILE A 9 15.35 3.52 -15.59
N PRO A 10 15.33 3.18 -14.29
CA PRO A 10 15.52 4.15 -13.23
C PRO A 10 16.96 4.67 -13.22
N ASN A 11 17.14 5.97 -12.98
CA ASN A 11 18.46 6.60 -12.82
C ASN A 11 19.00 6.47 -11.37
N THR A 12 18.20 5.96 -10.45
CA THR A 12 18.55 5.75 -9.04
C THR A 12 17.88 4.49 -8.52
N SER A 13 18.48 3.87 -7.50
CA SER A 13 17.86 2.76 -6.77
C SER A 13 16.78 3.26 -5.82
N LEU A 14 15.83 2.38 -5.51
CA LEU A 14 14.82 2.60 -4.48
C LEU A 14 15.47 2.45 -3.10
N SER A 15 15.21 3.40 -2.21
CA SER A 15 15.56 3.36 -0.77
C SER A 15 14.33 3.29 0.14
N THR A 16 13.15 3.60 -0.41
CA THR A 16 11.87 3.60 0.31
C THR A 16 11.41 2.18 0.65
N PRO A 17 11.00 1.91 1.90
CA PRO A 17 10.45 0.61 2.29
C PRO A 17 9.08 0.36 1.66
N VAL A 18 8.74 -0.91 1.45
CA VAL A 18 7.45 -1.33 0.87
C VAL A 18 6.72 -2.22 1.87
N LEU A 19 5.45 -1.91 2.16
CA LEU A 19 4.48 -2.80 2.77
C LEU A 19 3.65 -3.47 1.67
N PHE A 20 3.64 -4.80 1.69
CA PHE A 20 2.85 -5.64 0.81
C PHE A 20 1.80 -6.41 1.61
N LEU A 21 0.54 -6.04 1.40
CA LEU A 21 -0.64 -6.61 2.04
C LEU A 21 -1.17 -7.74 1.16
N ILE A 22 -1.27 -8.94 1.72
CA ILE A 22 -1.70 -10.13 0.99
C ILE A 22 -2.80 -10.88 1.76
N PHE A 23 -3.56 -11.71 1.05
CA PHE A 23 -4.39 -12.73 1.68
C PHE A 23 -4.29 -14.08 0.96
N ASN A 24 -5.34 -14.47 0.22
CA ASN A 24 -5.52 -15.80 -0.36
C ASN A 24 -5.53 -15.77 -1.90
N ARG A 25 -4.88 -14.78 -2.52
CA ARG A 25 -4.86 -14.59 -3.98
C ARG A 25 -3.46 -14.81 -4.56
N PRO A 26 -2.97 -16.06 -4.64
CA PRO A 26 -1.59 -16.34 -5.05
C PRO A 26 -1.26 -15.81 -6.47
N ASP A 27 -2.22 -15.86 -7.40
CA ASP A 27 -1.99 -15.43 -8.78
C ASP A 27 -1.76 -13.92 -8.91
N THR A 28 -2.54 -13.10 -8.21
CA THR A 28 -2.37 -11.65 -8.23
C THR A 28 -1.21 -11.23 -7.31
N THR A 29 -1.04 -11.91 -6.18
CA THR A 29 0.13 -11.77 -5.29
C THR A 29 1.43 -11.93 -6.09
N LYS A 30 1.52 -12.97 -6.93
CA LYS A 30 2.68 -13.21 -7.79
C LYS A 30 2.96 -12.07 -8.75
N GLN A 31 1.93 -11.47 -9.34
CA GLN A 31 2.08 -10.36 -10.28
C GLN A 31 2.59 -9.09 -9.58
N VAL A 32 1.98 -8.73 -8.44
CA VAL A 32 2.40 -7.57 -7.65
C VAL A 32 3.80 -7.77 -7.09
N PHE A 33 4.08 -8.95 -6.50
CA PHE A 33 5.42 -9.30 -6.02
C PHE A 33 6.47 -9.24 -7.11
N SER A 34 6.17 -9.73 -8.32
CA SER A 34 7.10 -9.63 -9.46
C SER A 34 7.43 -8.17 -9.83
N ALA A 35 6.52 -7.23 -9.60
CA ALA A 35 6.77 -5.81 -9.81
C ALA A 35 7.62 -5.21 -8.67
N ILE A 36 7.37 -5.60 -7.42
CA ILE A 36 8.17 -5.24 -6.23
C ILE A 36 9.60 -5.78 -6.37
N GLN A 37 9.76 -7.04 -6.78
CA GLN A 37 11.05 -7.69 -7.01
C GLN A 37 11.91 -6.95 -8.04
N LYS A 38 11.30 -6.39 -9.09
CA LYS A 38 12.03 -5.55 -10.07
C LYS A 38 12.46 -4.20 -9.48
N ALA A 39 11.66 -3.64 -8.58
CA ALA A 39 11.97 -2.39 -7.89
C ALA A 39 13.04 -2.57 -6.78
N ARG A 40 13.22 -3.79 -6.28
CA ARG A 40 14.26 -4.19 -5.30
C ARG A 40 14.32 -3.25 -4.07
N PRO A 41 13.21 -3.05 -3.33
CA PRO A 41 13.26 -2.23 -2.12
C PRO A 41 14.25 -2.81 -1.10
N PRO A 42 14.99 -1.98 -0.35
CA PRO A 42 15.95 -2.48 0.64
C PRO A 42 15.26 -3.12 1.85
N ARG A 43 13.97 -2.84 2.06
CA ARG A 43 13.14 -3.38 3.13
C ARG A 43 11.76 -3.72 2.60
N LEU A 44 11.34 -4.95 2.82
CA LEU A 44 10.02 -5.46 2.44
C LEU A 44 9.28 -5.97 3.67
N TYR A 45 8.14 -5.34 3.94
CA TYR A 45 7.21 -5.75 4.98
C TYR A 45 6.09 -6.53 4.29
N VAL A 46 5.84 -7.76 4.72
CA VAL A 46 4.76 -8.59 4.16
C VAL A 46 3.77 -8.88 5.28
N ALA A 47 2.53 -8.39 5.14
CA ALA A 47 1.48 -8.70 6.08
C ALA A 47 0.39 -9.53 5.40
N GLY A 48 0.08 -10.68 5.99
CA GLY A 48 -0.89 -11.63 5.47
C GLY A 48 -1.99 -11.91 6.48
N ASP A 49 -3.25 -11.74 6.10
CA ASP A 49 -4.36 -12.17 6.95
C ASP A 49 -4.39 -13.71 7.07
N GLY A 50 -5.12 -14.22 8.06
CA GLY A 50 -5.27 -15.65 8.29
C GLY A 50 -6.42 -16.28 7.52
N PRO A 51 -6.43 -17.61 7.35
CA PRO A 51 -7.53 -18.32 6.71
C PRO A 51 -8.83 -18.16 7.51
N ARG A 52 -9.96 -18.21 6.79
CA ARG A 52 -11.30 -18.25 7.37
C ARG A 52 -11.60 -19.71 7.74
N PRO A 53 -12.02 -19.98 8.98
CA PRO A 53 -12.17 -21.35 9.48
C PRO A 53 -13.20 -22.18 8.69
N GLU A 54 -14.17 -21.52 8.06
CA GLU A 54 -15.24 -22.17 7.29
C GLU A 54 -14.83 -22.52 5.85
N GLN A 55 -13.69 -22.02 5.37
CA GLN A 55 -13.26 -22.20 3.98
C GLN A 55 -12.19 -23.30 3.89
N SER A 56 -12.57 -24.43 3.31
CA SER A 56 -11.65 -25.55 3.08
C SER A 56 -10.45 -25.14 2.20
N ASN A 57 -9.26 -25.64 2.56
CA ASN A 57 -7.97 -25.41 1.89
C ASN A 57 -7.48 -23.95 1.84
N GLU A 58 -8.10 -23.02 2.57
CA GLU A 58 -7.65 -21.63 2.58
C GLU A 58 -6.33 -21.44 3.32
N ASP A 59 -6.01 -22.32 4.26
CA ASP A 59 -4.71 -22.43 4.90
C ASP A 59 -3.60 -22.68 3.87
N GLU A 60 -3.76 -23.68 3.00
CA GLU A 60 -2.80 -23.98 1.94
C GLU A 60 -2.66 -22.81 0.95
N ILE A 61 -3.79 -22.19 0.56
CA ILE A 61 -3.77 -21.04 -0.36
C ILE A 61 -3.05 -19.83 0.26
N CYS A 62 -3.27 -19.56 1.55
CA CYS A 62 -2.57 -18.50 2.27
C CYS A 62 -1.06 -18.78 2.34
N GLU A 63 -0.65 -20.01 2.63
CA GLU A 63 0.77 -20.39 2.66
C GLU A 63 1.44 -20.24 1.30
N ILE A 64 0.75 -20.58 0.20
CA ILE A 64 1.25 -20.34 -1.16
C ILE A 64 1.45 -18.83 -1.38
N ALA A 65 0.47 -17.99 -1.03
CA ALA A 65 0.59 -16.54 -1.18
C ALA A 65 1.74 -15.96 -0.33
N ARG A 66 1.90 -16.41 0.91
CA ARG A 66 3.00 -16.01 1.81
C ARG A 66 4.37 -16.39 1.24
N SER A 67 4.50 -17.62 0.73
CA SER A 67 5.72 -18.09 0.09
C SER A 67 6.08 -17.26 -1.15
N ILE A 68 5.10 -16.95 -2.00
CA ILE A 68 5.31 -16.08 -3.15
C ILE A 68 5.79 -14.69 -2.71
N ALA A 69 5.11 -14.08 -1.75
CA ALA A 69 5.37 -12.71 -1.31
C ALA A 69 6.70 -12.53 -0.54
N THR A 70 7.31 -13.63 -0.11
CA THR A 70 8.58 -13.64 0.66
C THR A 70 9.74 -14.26 -0.12
N ASN A 71 9.53 -14.64 -1.38
CA ASN A 71 10.55 -15.23 -2.24
C ASN A 71 11.54 -14.18 -2.79
N VAL A 72 12.29 -13.58 -1.87
CA VAL A 72 13.19 -12.44 -2.11
C VAL A 72 14.58 -12.93 -2.51
N ASP A 73 15.06 -12.50 -3.68
CA ASP A 73 16.36 -12.87 -4.27
C ASP A 73 17.33 -11.68 -4.42
N TRP A 74 17.11 -10.62 -3.63
CA TRP A 74 17.95 -9.44 -3.59
C TRP A 74 18.31 -9.07 -2.15
N ASP A 75 19.29 -8.16 -1.99
CA ASP A 75 19.66 -7.63 -0.67
C ASP A 75 18.50 -6.79 -0.10
N CYS A 76 17.77 -7.40 0.83
CA CYS A 76 16.53 -6.89 1.37
C CYS A 76 16.29 -7.44 2.77
N GLU A 77 15.97 -6.55 3.71
CA GLU A 77 15.44 -6.98 5.00
C GLU A 77 13.95 -7.28 4.86
N VAL A 78 13.58 -8.55 5.07
CA VAL A 78 12.18 -9.00 5.01
C VAL A 78 11.61 -9.12 6.42
N LYS A 79 10.48 -8.45 6.67
CA LYS A 79 9.72 -8.55 7.92
C LYS A 79 8.31 -9.04 7.63
N THR A 80 7.80 -9.94 8.46
CA THR A 80 6.51 -10.58 8.22
C THR A 80 5.54 -10.37 9.38
N LEU A 81 4.27 -10.14 9.05
CA LEU A 81 3.13 -10.16 9.97
C LEU A 81 2.07 -11.10 9.40
N PHE A 82 2.18 -12.39 9.71
CA PHE A 82 1.20 -13.40 9.29
C PHE A 82 0.27 -13.74 10.44
N ARG A 83 -1.02 -13.82 10.15
CA ARG A 83 -2.05 -14.14 11.14
C ARG A 83 -2.52 -15.58 11.00
N ASP A 84 -2.86 -16.18 12.13
CA ASP A 84 -3.44 -17.54 12.15
C ASP A 84 -4.94 -17.53 11.84
N GLN A 85 -5.61 -16.40 12.02
CA GLN A 85 -7.05 -16.25 11.82
C GLN A 85 -7.37 -15.01 10.99
N ASN A 86 -8.43 -15.11 10.19
CA ASN A 86 -8.93 -13.98 9.40
C ASN A 86 -9.49 -12.87 10.30
N LEU A 87 -8.89 -11.68 10.26
CA LEU A 87 -9.43 -10.50 10.93
C LEU A 87 -10.31 -9.65 10.01
N GLY A 88 -10.29 -9.94 8.72
CA GLY A 88 -11.01 -9.19 7.69
C GLY A 88 -10.30 -7.90 7.32
N CYS A 89 -10.59 -7.38 6.12
CA CYS A 89 -9.87 -6.27 5.50
C CYS A 89 -9.68 -5.06 6.43
N GLN A 90 -10.74 -4.59 7.08
CA GLN A 90 -10.68 -3.38 7.92
C GLN A 90 -9.63 -3.47 9.03
N LEU A 91 -9.67 -4.52 9.86
CA LEU A 91 -8.74 -4.69 10.98
C LEU A 91 -7.39 -5.20 10.50
N ALA A 92 -7.39 -6.14 9.56
CA ALA A 92 -6.17 -6.76 9.09
C ALA A 92 -5.22 -5.73 8.46
N VAL A 93 -5.75 -4.87 7.58
CA VAL A 93 -5.01 -3.84 6.86
C VAL A 93 -4.60 -2.71 7.79
N SER A 94 -5.52 -2.16 8.59
CA SER A 94 -5.20 -1.02 9.46
C SER A 94 -4.10 -1.36 10.47
N GLN A 95 -4.15 -2.53 11.10
CA GLN A 95 -3.10 -2.98 12.01
C GLN A 95 -1.78 -3.25 11.29
N ALA A 96 -1.80 -3.76 10.06
CA ALA A 96 -0.58 -3.97 9.27
C ALA A 96 0.09 -2.64 8.92
N ILE A 97 -0.70 -1.61 8.59
CA ILE A 97 -0.20 -0.25 8.35
C ILE A 97 0.35 0.36 9.65
N SER A 98 -0.34 0.18 10.79
CA SER A 98 0.20 0.59 12.11
C SER A 98 1.56 -0.05 12.37
N TRP A 99 1.64 -1.38 12.26
CA TRP A 99 2.88 -2.14 12.46
C TRP A 99 4.00 -1.69 11.53
N PHE A 100 3.68 -1.41 10.26
CA PHE A 100 4.64 -0.87 9.30
C PHE A 100 5.18 0.50 9.77
N PHE A 101 4.30 1.43 10.13
CA PHE A 101 4.71 2.77 10.55
C PHE A 101 5.32 2.81 11.95
N GLU A 102 5.10 1.83 12.83
CA GLU A 102 5.88 1.67 14.06
C GLU A 102 7.39 1.51 13.77
N ASN A 103 7.72 0.92 12.61
CA ASN A 103 9.09 0.67 12.19
C ASN A 103 9.63 1.75 11.24
N GLU A 104 8.79 2.30 10.37
CA GLU A 104 9.21 3.21 9.30
C GLU A 104 8.56 4.60 9.42
N PRO A 105 9.30 5.70 9.18
CA PRO A 105 8.71 7.04 9.19
C PRO A 105 7.84 7.29 7.95
N GLU A 106 8.06 6.56 6.87
CA GLU A 106 7.36 6.68 5.59
C GLU A 106 7.54 5.43 4.74
N GLY A 107 6.68 5.23 3.74
CA GLY A 107 6.84 4.14 2.79
C GLY A 107 5.69 3.95 1.83
N ILE A 108 5.86 2.94 0.97
CA ILE A 108 4.92 2.55 -0.08
C ILE A 108 4.06 1.40 0.43
N ILE A 109 2.76 1.42 0.13
CA ILE A 109 1.77 0.42 0.53
C ILE A 109 1.07 -0.12 -0.72
N LEU A 110 1.14 -1.44 -0.89
CA LEU A 110 0.54 -2.18 -2.00
C LEU A 110 -0.29 -3.35 -1.47
N GLU A 111 -1.44 -3.59 -2.11
CA GLU A 111 -2.27 -4.78 -1.89
C GLU A 111 -2.02 -5.82 -2.99
N ASP A 112 -2.40 -7.07 -2.75
CA ASP A 112 -2.24 -8.20 -3.68
C ASP A 112 -3.01 -8.05 -5.00
N ASP A 113 -3.88 -7.04 -5.13
CA ASP A 113 -4.60 -6.67 -6.34
C ASP A 113 -4.25 -5.28 -6.89
N CYS A 114 -3.20 -4.63 -6.35
CA CYS A 114 -2.69 -3.36 -6.83
C CYS A 114 -1.39 -3.56 -7.61
N LEU A 115 -1.46 -3.78 -8.93
CA LEU A 115 -0.28 -3.97 -9.79
C LEU A 115 0.41 -2.64 -10.13
N PRO A 116 1.61 -2.33 -9.57
CA PRO A 116 2.28 -1.07 -9.83
C PRO A 116 3.05 -1.09 -11.16
N SER A 117 3.14 0.08 -11.82
CA SER A 117 4.16 0.30 -12.84
C SER A 117 5.55 0.43 -12.21
N GLN A 118 6.63 0.27 -12.97
CA GLN A 118 7.99 0.46 -12.42
C GLN A 118 8.28 1.91 -12.03
N SER A 119 7.69 2.88 -12.74
CA SER A 119 7.85 4.30 -12.42
C SER A 119 7.13 4.71 -11.13
N PHE A 120 6.11 3.96 -10.69
CA PHE A 120 5.38 4.22 -9.44
C PHE A 120 6.31 4.29 -8.22
N PHE A 121 7.28 3.38 -8.12
CA PHE A 121 8.15 3.31 -6.96
C PHE A 121 9.02 4.56 -6.79
N LEU A 122 9.67 5.01 -7.88
CA LEU A 122 10.48 6.24 -7.85
C LEU A 122 9.62 7.50 -7.75
N PHE A 123 8.43 7.50 -8.35
CA PHE A 123 7.45 8.55 -8.16
C PHE A 123 7.10 8.73 -6.68
N CYS A 124 6.79 7.63 -5.98
CA CYS A 124 6.54 7.67 -4.54
C CYS A 124 7.76 8.13 -3.75
N GLN A 125 8.96 7.62 -4.04
CA GLN A 125 10.18 8.03 -3.34
C GLN A 125 10.45 9.53 -3.47
N GLU A 126 10.37 10.06 -4.69
CA GLU A 126 10.63 11.48 -4.96
C GLU A 126 9.62 12.38 -4.23
N LEU A 127 8.33 12.03 -4.27
CA LEU A 127 7.31 12.86 -3.64
C LEU A 127 7.23 12.68 -2.12
N LEU A 128 7.60 11.52 -1.59
CA LEU A 128 7.77 11.32 -0.14
C LEU A 128 8.85 12.25 0.41
N GLU A 129 9.98 12.38 -0.30
CA GLU A 129 11.05 13.30 0.08
C GLU A 129 10.59 14.76 -0.04
N LEU A 130 9.99 15.13 -1.17
CA LEU A 130 9.58 16.50 -1.45
C LEU A 130 8.56 17.04 -0.43
N PHE A 131 7.59 16.21 -0.04
CA PHE A 131 6.49 16.62 0.84
C PHE A 131 6.63 16.12 2.28
N ARG A 132 7.82 15.62 2.67
CA ARG A 132 8.08 15.06 4.00
C ARG A 132 7.58 15.94 5.14
N ASN A 133 7.84 17.25 5.02
CA ASN A 133 7.52 18.26 6.02
C ASN A 133 6.28 19.11 5.68
N ASP A 134 5.56 18.79 4.60
CA ASP A 134 4.33 19.51 4.22
C ASP A 134 3.09 18.77 4.77
N GLU A 135 2.54 19.29 5.86
CA GLU A 135 1.37 18.72 6.52
C GLU A 135 0.07 18.85 5.70
N ASN A 136 0.06 19.64 4.63
CA ASN A 136 -1.09 19.73 3.71
C ASN A 136 -1.18 18.52 2.76
N VAL A 137 -0.09 17.75 2.63
CA VAL A 137 -0.05 16.54 1.80
C VAL A 137 -0.19 15.32 2.69
N GLY A 138 -1.30 14.60 2.52
CA GLY A 138 -1.65 13.42 3.32
C GLY A 138 -1.21 12.08 2.73
N ALA A 139 -1.06 11.98 1.40
CA ALA A 139 -0.63 10.75 0.75
C ALA A 139 -0.20 11.01 -0.70
N ILE A 140 0.65 10.14 -1.22
CA ILE A 140 1.00 10.05 -2.63
C ILE A 140 0.25 8.87 -3.23
N CYS A 141 -0.61 9.10 -4.21
CA CYS A 141 -1.47 8.06 -4.79
C CYS A 141 -1.03 7.74 -6.22
N GLY A 142 -0.92 6.45 -6.57
CA GLY A 142 -0.56 5.99 -7.91
C GLY A 142 -1.75 5.78 -8.85
N PHE A 143 -2.98 5.85 -8.33
CA PHE A 143 -4.20 5.56 -9.08
C PHE A 143 -5.03 6.80 -9.39
N TYR A 144 -5.43 6.93 -10.65
CA TYR A 144 -6.36 7.95 -11.11
C TYR A 144 -7.28 7.40 -12.20
N SER A 145 -8.58 7.36 -11.93
CA SER A 145 -9.59 6.75 -12.82
C SER A 145 -10.24 7.70 -13.82
N ASN A 146 -10.02 9.01 -13.68
CA ASN A 146 -10.79 10.03 -14.43
C ASN A 146 -9.99 10.63 -15.60
N GLU A 147 -8.98 9.91 -16.10
CA GLU A 147 -8.11 10.37 -17.20
C GLU A 147 -8.86 10.73 -18.49
N LEU A 148 -10.06 10.16 -18.69
CA LEU A 148 -10.92 10.48 -19.83
C LEU A 148 -11.55 11.87 -19.73
N ASP A 149 -11.89 12.29 -18.52
CA ASP A 149 -12.56 13.58 -18.26
C ASP A 149 -11.55 14.70 -18.03
N TYR A 150 -10.42 14.38 -17.39
CA TYR A 150 -9.36 15.33 -17.12
C TYR A 150 -7.99 14.64 -17.23
N LYS A 151 -7.16 15.16 -18.12
CA LYS A 151 -5.77 14.74 -18.26
C LYS A 151 -4.85 15.87 -17.80
N PRO A 152 -4.24 15.76 -16.62
CA PRO A 152 -3.25 16.74 -16.17
C PRO A 152 -2.13 16.88 -17.19
N SER A 153 -1.65 18.10 -17.42
CA SER A 153 -0.45 18.36 -18.22
C SER A 153 0.84 18.13 -17.43
N ALA A 154 0.76 18.16 -16.10
CA ALA A 154 1.86 17.86 -15.19
C ALA A 154 1.94 16.37 -14.86
N SER A 155 3.09 15.93 -14.35
CA SER A 155 3.32 14.53 -13.94
C SER A 155 2.51 14.11 -12.71
N TYR A 156 2.00 15.07 -11.93
CA TYR A 156 1.08 14.86 -10.81
C TYR A 156 0.21 16.11 -10.56
N PHE A 157 -0.82 15.96 -9.74
CA PHE A 157 -1.71 17.05 -9.32
C PHE A 157 -2.25 16.76 -7.92
N PHE A 158 -2.82 17.78 -7.26
CA PHE A 158 -3.42 17.63 -5.94
C PHE A 158 -4.91 17.27 -6.02
N SER A 159 -5.31 16.34 -5.16
CA SER A 159 -6.71 15.89 -5.02
C SER A 159 -7.11 15.98 -3.56
N ARG A 160 -8.38 16.34 -3.30
CA ARG A 160 -8.98 16.26 -1.96
C ARG A 160 -9.41 14.84 -1.58
N TYR A 161 -9.42 13.92 -2.56
CA TYR A 161 -9.81 12.52 -2.39
C TYR A 161 -8.59 11.62 -2.35
N LEU A 162 -8.53 10.79 -1.31
CA LEU A 162 -7.56 9.72 -1.18
C LEU A 162 -7.89 8.58 -2.16
N ARG A 163 -6.87 8.07 -2.86
CA ARG A 163 -6.98 6.97 -3.83
C ARG A 163 -5.98 5.88 -3.46
N VAL A 164 -6.42 4.94 -2.62
CA VAL A 164 -5.54 3.97 -1.94
C VAL A 164 -5.10 2.76 -2.77
N TRP A 165 -5.49 2.67 -4.05
CA TRP A 165 -5.04 1.57 -4.92
C TRP A 165 -3.59 1.77 -5.36
N GLY A 166 -2.67 1.41 -4.47
CA GLY A 166 -1.25 1.75 -4.56
C GLY A 166 -1.00 3.19 -4.14
N TRP A 167 -0.42 3.35 -2.95
CA TRP A 167 -0.14 4.66 -2.39
C TRP A 167 1.12 4.64 -1.53
N ALA A 168 1.59 5.82 -1.14
CA ALA A 168 2.67 6.00 -0.20
C ALA A 168 2.34 7.13 0.76
N GLY A 169 2.91 7.09 1.96
CA GLY A 169 2.68 8.11 2.96
C GLY A 169 3.67 8.04 4.11
N TRP A 170 3.35 8.79 5.16
CA TRP A 170 4.19 8.95 6.33
C TRP A 170 3.47 8.45 7.57
N ARG A 171 4.23 8.03 8.59
CA ARG A 171 3.69 7.74 9.93
C ARG A 171 2.77 8.86 10.41
N ARG A 172 3.19 10.13 10.26
CA ARG A 172 2.40 11.32 10.65
C ARG A 172 1.00 11.38 10.02
N THR A 173 0.81 10.77 8.86
CA THR A 173 -0.49 10.77 8.16
C THR A 173 -1.42 9.65 8.62
N PHE A 174 -0.86 8.65 9.29
CA PHE A 174 -1.60 7.54 9.89
C PHE A 174 -1.78 7.70 11.40
N GLU A 175 -0.99 8.56 12.05
CA GLU A 175 -1.18 8.96 13.44
C GLU A 175 -2.60 9.55 13.65
N GLY A 176 -3.36 8.94 14.55
CA GLY A 176 -4.75 9.34 14.80
C GLY A 176 -5.79 8.72 13.86
N TYR A 177 -5.39 7.80 12.97
CA TYR A 177 -6.34 6.98 12.21
C TYR A 177 -7.26 6.22 13.17
N ASP A 178 -8.56 6.35 12.95
CA ASP A 178 -9.61 5.69 13.74
C ASP A 178 -10.52 4.89 12.81
N SER A 179 -10.28 3.57 12.78
CA SER A 179 -11.05 2.63 11.97
C SER A 179 -12.54 2.57 12.35
N GLN A 180 -12.90 3.03 13.56
CA GLN A 180 -14.28 3.02 14.07
C GLN A 180 -14.94 4.41 13.97
N ILE A 181 -14.21 5.43 13.50
CA ILE A 181 -14.71 6.81 13.33
C ILE A 181 -15.20 7.43 14.66
N LYS A 182 -14.93 6.80 15.81
CA LYS A 182 -15.34 7.27 17.15
C LYS A 182 -14.87 8.68 17.45
N ASN A 183 -13.59 8.96 17.21
CA ASN A 183 -12.97 10.27 17.39
C ASN A 183 -13.64 11.34 16.53
N GLN A 184 -14.07 11.00 15.30
CA GLN A 184 -14.78 11.96 14.46
C GLN A 184 -16.24 12.14 14.91
N LEU A 185 -16.90 11.07 15.34
CA LEU A 185 -18.25 11.14 15.91
C LEU A 185 -18.26 11.96 17.20
N GLU A 186 -17.28 11.80 18.07
CA GLU A 186 -17.18 12.55 19.33
C GLU A 186 -16.81 14.02 19.12
N LYS A 187 -15.94 14.33 18.15
CA LYS A 187 -15.47 15.71 17.88
C LYS A 187 -16.38 16.51 16.94
N ASN A 188 -17.11 15.84 16.03
CA ASN A 188 -17.89 16.48 14.96
C ASN A 188 -19.36 16.01 14.91
N ASN A 189 -19.95 15.53 16.02
CA ASN A 189 -21.39 15.21 16.03
C ASN A 189 -22.25 16.47 15.85
N THR A 190 -22.51 16.86 14.60
CA THR A 190 -23.54 17.85 14.25
C THR A 190 -24.93 17.20 14.13
N TRP A 191 -25.01 15.87 14.21
CA TRP A 191 -26.26 15.13 14.27
C TRP A 191 -26.84 15.23 15.68
N LYS A 192 -27.74 16.21 15.88
CA LYS A 192 -28.60 16.25 17.06
C LYS A 192 -29.55 15.05 16.99
N SER A 193 -29.39 14.08 17.87
CA SER A 193 -30.29 12.93 18.03
C SER A 193 -31.64 13.30 18.67
N ASN A 194 -32.02 14.59 18.67
CA ASN A 194 -33.29 15.08 19.21
C ASN A 194 -34.08 15.76 18.07
N ILE A 195 -34.69 14.95 17.21
CA ILE A 195 -35.93 15.26 16.49
C ILE A 195 -36.91 14.14 16.84
#